data_AF-A0A439D2H7-F1
#
_entry.id   AF-A0A439D2H7-F1
#
_cell.length_a   1.000
_cell.length_b   1.000
_cell.length_c   1.000
_cell.angle_alpha   90.00
_cell.angle_beta   90.00
_cell.angle_gamma   90.00
#
_symmetry.space_group_name_H-M   'P 1'
#
loop_
_entity.id
_entity.type
_entity.pdbx_description
1 polymer ?
#
loop_
_entity_poly.entity_id
_entity_poly.type
_entity_poly.pdbx_seq_one_letter_code
_entity_poly.pdbx_strand_id
1 'polypeptide(L)'
;MFSGVDSAIVEALNLDPNKTKITSHGGSGFASTFKLSSTVDGKEINYFVKTGTGEDAALMFQGEHESLNTIYKIVPGFCPRSYAHGAFKDTQNKHFMATDFLDLNSSTPGGSGKTLAQKLARLHTTPAPNPEGFDKPMYGFPVTTCCGSSPQKNSWKASWADFYANNRLRAILDDGIRNNGADAELSKAVEKTTDVIVPRLLGDGHLKGVQPVVVHGDLWSGNHGRGRIAGKGGVEEVVFDPSCVYGHSEFELGIMKMFGGFGSNFWKEYESLVPKAQPKEEWEDRIALYEFLNVKNAVNVHEAIVVGISGASSSGKTTLARLLRDVFPHTFILHEDDFYRPENELPSKDGLLDWDCAEAINFEDMARALEHIYSEGTFPPFVDSIEDKNTVGKCTVPEPAISAAKSRIEAWLAPGQPGHAIFSSSSSPSSPNIRLCILDGFLLFGPGPPLRRITDELLDIKFFLTVSRQKATARREARDGYVTLEGFWTDPPGYVDKIVWPNYAESHAWLFEDGDVEKGLRGDVLREKDISAFSEVIGSDSKSVGEENGKRLDVDMEVIFEWAVETLMRKLEEITRKPS
;
A
#
# COMPACT_ATOMS: atom_id res chain seq x y z
N MET A 1 -31.12 -26.68 7.64
CA MET A 1 -29.64 -26.68 7.53
C MET A 1 -29.28 -25.20 7.49
N PHE A 2 -28.85 -24.62 8.62
CA PHE A 2 -28.67 -23.17 8.74
C PHE A 2 -27.61 -22.71 7.75
N SER A 3 -27.99 -21.85 6.81
CA SER A 3 -27.04 -21.07 6.01
C SER A 3 -26.11 -20.35 6.98
N GLY A 4 -24.78 -20.41 6.80
CA GLY A 4 -23.81 -19.70 7.66
C GLY A 4 -23.87 -18.17 7.57
N VAL A 5 -25.03 -17.62 7.22
CA VAL A 5 -25.34 -16.19 7.10
C VAL A 5 -26.06 -15.77 8.37
N ASP A 6 -25.62 -14.70 9.01
CA ASP A 6 -26.26 -14.16 10.21
C ASP A 6 -27.70 -13.70 9.89
N SER A 7 -28.64 -14.03 10.79
CA SER A 7 -30.06 -13.72 10.66
C SER A 7 -30.33 -12.21 10.51
N ALA A 8 -29.48 -11.35 11.07
CA ALA A 8 -29.60 -9.90 10.92
C ALA A 8 -29.47 -9.44 9.45
N ILE A 9 -28.57 -10.06 8.68
CA ILE A 9 -28.33 -9.72 7.27
C ILE A 9 -29.52 -10.17 6.42
N VAL A 10 -30.01 -11.38 6.66
CA VAL A 10 -31.16 -11.95 5.94
C VAL A 10 -32.42 -11.12 6.16
N GLU A 11 -32.69 -10.72 7.41
CA GLU A 11 -33.81 -9.85 7.72
C GLU A 11 -33.67 -8.45 7.13
N ALA A 12 -32.50 -7.82 7.25
CA ALA A 12 -32.27 -6.46 6.78
C ALA A 12 -32.40 -6.34 5.25
N LEU A 13 -32.04 -7.40 4.51
CA LEU A 13 -32.17 -7.47 3.06
C LEU A 13 -33.48 -8.13 2.60
N ASN A 14 -34.35 -8.55 3.52
CA ASN A 14 -35.60 -9.27 3.25
C ASN A 14 -35.41 -10.50 2.32
N LEU A 15 -34.46 -11.37 2.66
CA LEU A 15 -34.10 -12.55 1.87
C LEU A 15 -34.65 -13.85 2.46
N ASP A 16 -34.81 -14.88 1.63
CA ASP A 16 -35.12 -16.24 2.09
C ASP A 16 -33.83 -16.93 2.57
N PRO A 17 -33.69 -17.28 3.86
CA PRO A 17 -32.48 -17.91 4.38
C PRO A 17 -32.17 -19.25 3.68
N ASN A 18 -33.17 -19.99 3.20
CA ASN A 18 -32.97 -21.27 2.53
C ASN A 18 -32.41 -21.12 1.10
N LYS A 19 -32.51 -19.92 0.52
CA LYS A 19 -32.01 -19.59 -0.82
C LYS A 19 -30.80 -18.68 -0.80
N THR A 20 -30.31 -18.35 0.39
CA THR A 20 -29.23 -17.37 0.57
C THR A 20 -27.94 -18.08 0.94
N LYS A 21 -26.86 -17.72 0.25
CA LYS A 21 -25.52 -18.26 0.48
C LYS A 21 -24.53 -17.10 0.60
N ILE A 22 -23.57 -17.23 1.49
CA ILE A 22 -22.45 -16.30 1.64
C ILE A 22 -21.13 -17.04 1.37
N THR A 23 -20.25 -16.42 0.62
CA THR A 23 -18.91 -16.93 0.29
C THR A 23 -17.89 -15.83 0.47
N SER A 24 -16.70 -16.15 0.98
CA SER A 24 -15.60 -15.18 1.05
C SER A 24 -15.31 -14.59 -0.33
N HIS A 25 -15.07 -13.28 -0.38
CA HIS A 25 -14.84 -12.57 -1.64
C HIS A 25 -14.03 -11.30 -1.42
N GLY A 26 -12.87 -11.21 -2.06
CA GLY A 26 -11.94 -10.08 -1.92
C GLY A 26 -11.23 -10.04 -0.56
N GLY A 27 -10.66 -8.88 -0.24
CA GLY A 27 -10.05 -8.60 1.06
C GLY A 27 -10.13 -7.10 1.40
N SER A 28 -10.04 -6.78 2.69
CA SER A 28 -9.95 -5.41 3.20
C SER A 28 -9.04 -5.44 4.44
N GLY A 29 -8.22 -4.41 4.63
CA GLY A 29 -7.31 -4.31 5.79
C GLY A 29 -8.03 -4.14 7.14
N PHE A 30 -9.34 -3.88 7.15
CA PHE A 30 -10.10 -3.60 8.38
C PHE A 30 -11.38 -4.43 8.51
N ALA A 31 -11.74 -5.24 7.50
CA ALA A 31 -12.98 -6.00 7.48
C ALA A 31 -12.84 -7.32 6.70
N SER A 32 -13.62 -8.32 7.08
CA SER A 32 -13.81 -9.52 6.25
C SER A 32 -14.89 -9.26 5.21
N THR A 33 -14.63 -9.62 3.96
CA THR A 33 -15.48 -9.30 2.80
C THR A 33 -16.07 -10.54 2.16
N PHE A 34 -17.34 -10.45 1.75
CA PHE A 34 -18.10 -11.60 1.26
C PHE A 34 -19.01 -11.23 0.10
N LYS A 35 -19.27 -12.21 -0.76
CA LYS A 35 -20.36 -12.19 -1.73
C LYS A 35 -21.55 -12.94 -1.13
N LEU A 36 -22.70 -12.28 -1.08
CA LEU A 36 -23.97 -12.86 -0.66
C LEU A 36 -24.86 -13.05 -1.88
N SER A 37 -25.19 -14.30 -2.21
CA SER A 37 -26.05 -14.66 -3.35
C SER A 37 -27.39 -15.17 -2.85
N SER A 38 -28.48 -14.66 -3.41
CA SER A 38 -29.84 -15.10 -3.10
C SER A 38 -30.72 -15.15 -4.35
N THR A 39 -31.94 -15.66 -4.22
CA THR A 39 -32.94 -15.69 -5.30
C THR A 39 -34.21 -14.98 -4.86
N VAL A 40 -34.53 -13.86 -5.53
CA VAL A 40 -35.75 -13.07 -5.30
C VAL A 40 -36.57 -13.09 -6.59
N ASP A 41 -37.84 -13.47 -6.52
CA ASP A 41 -38.74 -13.59 -7.67
C ASP A 41 -38.17 -14.44 -8.84
N GLY A 42 -37.43 -15.50 -8.49
CA GLY A 42 -36.81 -16.40 -9.47
C GLY A 42 -35.57 -15.84 -10.18
N LYS A 43 -35.08 -14.66 -9.77
CA LYS A 43 -33.84 -14.06 -10.29
C LYS A 43 -32.74 -14.11 -9.23
N GLU A 44 -31.54 -14.46 -9.67
CA GLU A 44 -30.35 -14.36 -8.82
C GLU A 44 -30.04 -12.89 -8.54
N ILE A 45 -29.78 -12.59 -7.26
CA ILE A 45 -29.32 -11.29 -6.80
C ILE A 45 -28.06 -11.48 -5.96
N ASN A 46 -27.11 -10.57 -6.13
CA ASN A 46 -25.84 -10.59 -5.44
C ASN A 46 -25.66 -9.28 -4.67
N TYR A 47 -25.19 -9.41 -3.43
CA TYR A 47 -24.76 -8.31 -2.57
C TYR A 47 -23.30 -8.50 -2.19
N PHE A 48 -22.64 -7.39 -1.89
CA PHE A 48 -21.35 -7.39 -1.22
C PHE A 48 -21.57 -7.12 0.27
N VAL A 49 -20.92 -7.89 1.13
CA VAL A 49 -21.07 -7.80 2.58
C VAL A 49 -19.70 -7.62 3.22
N LYS A 50 -19.54 -6.55 4.00
CA LYS A 50 -18.40 -6.35 4.89
C LYS A 50 -18.82 -6.75 6.31
N THR A 51 -17.90 -7.37 7.05
CA THR A 51 -18.11 -7.74 8.46
C THR A 51 -16.89 -7.39 9.29
N GLY A 52 -17.10 -6.99 10.54
CA GLY A 52 -16.04 -6.60 11.47
C GLY A 52 -16.47 -6.84 12.92
N THR A 53 -15.54 -6.70 13.86
CA THR A 53 -15.77 -6.97 15.29
C THR A 53 -15.53 -5.69 16.09
N GLY A 54 -16.33 -5.46 17.13
CA GLY A 54 -16.18 -4.30 18.02
C GLY A 54 -16.88 -3.02 17.55
N GLU A 55 -16.83 -2.01 18.41
CA GLU A 55 -17.51 -0.72 18.20
C GLU A 55 -16.92 0.08 17.02
N ASP A 56 -15.62 -0.06 16.75
CA ASP A 56 -14.96 0.60 15.62
C ASP A 56 -15.53 0.11 14.28
N ALA A 57 -15.84 -1.18 14.16
CA ALA A 57 -16.49 -1.74 12.98
C ALA A 57 -17.92 -1.20 12.82
N ALA A 58 -18.65 -1.05 13.93
CA ALA A 58 -20.01 -0.47 13.91
C ALA A 58 -19.98 0.98 13.38
N LEU A 59 -19.03 1.77 13.88
CA LEU A 59 -18.81 3.16 13.48
C LEU A 59 -18.43 3.27 12.00
N MET A 60 -17.45 2.46 11.56
CA MET A 60 -16.97 2.42 10.18
C MET A 60 -18.10 2.09 9.20
N PHE A 61 -18.88 1.03 9.47
CA PHE A 61 -19.97 0.62 8.60
C PHE A 61 -21.13 1.61 8.56
N GLN A 62 -21.42 2.31 9.66
CA GLN A 62 -22.40 3.40 9.65
C GLN A 62 -21.94 4.57 8.78
N GLY A 63 -20.66 4.98 8.93
CA GLY A 63 -20.06 6.05 8.14
C GLY A 63 -20.04 5.75 6.65
N GLU A 64 -19.59 4.55 6.28
CA GLU A 64 -19.54 4.09 4.88
C GLU A 64 -20.95 3.95 4.29
N HIS A 65 -21.92 3.43 5.05
CA HIS A 65 -23.32 3.32 4.62
C HIS A 65 -23.92 4.68 4.24
N GLU A 66 -23.77 5.69 5.11
CA GLU A 66 -24.30 7.03 4.84
C GLU A 66 -23.54 7.71 3.69
N SER A 67 -22.24 7.49 3.59
CA SER A 67 -21.38 8.01 2.52
C SER A 67 -21.80 7.48 1.14
N LEU A 68 -21.91 6.16 0.99
CA LEU A 68 -22.35 5.53 -0.25
C LEU A 68 -23.75 6.01 -0.67
N ASN A 69 -24.69 6.05 0.27
CA ASN A 69 -26.05 6.49 -0.03
C ASN A 69 -26.12 7.98 -0.35
N THR A 70 -25.24 8.81 0.20
CA THR A 70 -25.13 10.22 -0.14
C THR A 70 -24.60 10.40 -1.58
N ILE A 71 -23.52 9.71 -1.95
CA ILE A 71 -22.98 9.74 -3.32
C ILE A 71 -24.02 9.22 -4.31
N TYR A 72 -24.64 8.08 -4.02
CA TYR A 72 -25.64 7.44 -4.88
C TYR A 72 -26.83 8.36 -5.20
N LYS A 73 -27.30 9.15 -4.21
CA LYS A 73 -28.39 10.12 -4.42
C LYS A 73 -28.01 11.22 -5.42
N ILE A 74 -26.74 11.65 -5.46
CA ILE A 74 -26.26 12.74 -6.32
C ILE A 74 -25.87 12.24 -7.71
N VAL A 75 -25.15 11.11 -7.76
CA VAL A 75 -24.65 10.50 -9.00
C VAL A 75 -25.03 9.01 -9.03
N PRO A 76 -26.27 8.66 -9.40
CA PRO A 76 -26.67 7.26 -9.54
C PRO A 76 -25.75 6.51 -10.49
N GLY A 77 -25.29 5.33 -10.07
CA GLY A 77 -24.34 4.51 -10.83
C GLY A 77 -22.89 4.97 -10.75
N PHE A 78 -22.53 5.81 -9.77
CA PHE A 78 -21.14 6.15 -9.46
C PHE A 78 -20.55 5.30 -8.33
N CYS A 79 -21.36 4.84 -7.39
CA CYS A 79 -20.95 3.95 -6.31
C CYS A 79 -22.01 2.85 -6.10
N PRO A 80 -21.67 1.73 -5.46
CA PRO A 80 -22.68 0.76 -5.04
C PRO A 80 -23.66 1.41 -4.05
N ARG A 81 -24.95 1.07 -4.13
CA ARG A 81 -25.92 1.49 -3.12
C ARG A 81 -25.71 0.67 -1.85
N SER A 82 -25.76 1.32 -0.68
CA SER A 82 -25.75 0.62 0.60
C SER A 82 -27.18 0.33 1.07
N TYR A 83 -27.48 -0.93 1.35
CA TYR A 83 -28.83 -1.35 1.72
C TYR A 83 -29.05 -1.42 3.22
N ALA A 84 -28.04 -1.89 3.96
CA ALA A 84 -28.15 -2.10 5.39
C ALA A 84 -26.78 -2.08 6.08
N HIS A 85 -26.77 -1.71 7.35
CA HIS A 85 -25.69 -1.96 8.28
C HIS A 85 -26.28 -2.26 9.67
N GLY A 86 -25.53 -2.94 10.54
CA GLY A 86 -26.04 -3.25 11.88
C GLY A 86 -25.19 -4.26 12.65
N ALA A 87 -25.62 -4.54 13.88
CA ALA A 87 -25.06 -5.63 14.67
C ALA A 87 -25.59 -6.98 14.18
N PHE A 88 -24.75 -8.01 14.28
CA PHE A 88 -25.13 -9.40 14.12
C PHE A 88 -26.11 -9.79 15.23
N LYS A 89 -27.03 -10.71 14.91
CA LYS A 89 -27.95 -11.29 15.89
C LYS A 89 -27.42 -12.60 16.46
N ASP A 90 -26.77 -13.41 15.63
CA ASP A 90 -26.38 -14.77 15.99
C ASP A 90 -24.97 -14.80 16.58
N THR A 91 -24.14 -13.80 16.25
CA THR A 91 -22.78 -13.63 16.81
C THR A 91 -22.64 -12.30 17.55
N GLN A 92 -22.33 -12.36 18.84
CA GLN A 92 -22.11 -11.14 19.64
C GLN A 92 -20.88 -10.36 19.16
N ASN A 93 -20.92 -9.04 19.36
CA ASN A 93 -19.83 -8.10 19.06
C ASN A 93 -19.36 -8.09 17.58
N LYS A 94 -20.19 -8.54 16.64
CA LYS A 94 -19.95 -8.43 15.21
C LYS A 94 -20.92 -7.46 14.56
N HIS A 95 -20.46 -6.78 13.52
CA HIS A 95 -21.22 -5.82 12.74
C HIS A 95 -21.09 -6.11 11.25
N PHE A 96 -22.08 -5.71 10.45
CA PHE A 96 -22.05 -5.80 9.00
C PHE A 96 -22.42 -4.49 8.31
N MET A 97 -22.02 -4.40 7.04
CA MET A 97 -22.66 -3.57 6.02
C MET A 97 -22.93 -4.42 4.77
N ALA A 98 -24.05 -4.20 4.11
CA ALA A 98 -24.43 -4.86 2.85
C ALA A 98 -24.74 -3.83 1.76
N THR A 99 -24.10 -3.99 0.60
CA THR A 99 -24.22 -3.09 -0.56
C THR A 99 -24.56 -3.85 -1.83
N ASP A 100 -24.85 -3.12 -2.92
CA ASP A 100 -24.82 -3.70 -4.25
C ASP A 100 -23.50 -4.45 -4.46
N PHE A 101 -23.58 -5.63 -5.10
CA PHE A 101 -22.37 -6.31 -5.56
C PHE A 101 -21.80 -5.56 -6.77
N LEU A 102 -20.53 -5.19 -6.67
CA LEU A 102 -19.79 -4.54 -7.75
C LEU A 102 -18.91 -5.58 -8.47
N ASP A 103 -19.25 -5.86 -9.73
CA ASP A 103 -18.47 -6.77 -10.58
C ASP A 103 -17.44 -5.97 -11.38
N LEU A 104 -16.22 -5.86 -10.83
CA LEU A 104 -15.08 -5.15 -11.44
C LEU A 104 -14.49 -5.91 -12.64
N ASN A 105 -14.80 -7.20 -12.81
CA ASN A 105 -14.33 -8.01 -13.93
C ASN A 105 -15.29 -7.99 -15.13
N SER A 106 -16.41 -7.26 -15.02
CA SER A 106 -17.39 -7.20 -16.09
C SER A 106 -16.88 -6.40 -17.29
N SER A 107 -17.16 -6.91 -18.49
CA SER A 107 -16.94 -6.20 -19.77
C SER A 107 -18.26 -5.89 -20.49
N THR A 108 -19.39 -5.98 -19.78
CA THR A 108 -20.74 -5.83 -20.35
C THR A 108 -20.94 -4.44 -20.98
N PRO A 109 -21.30 -4.34 -22.27
CA PRO A 109 -21.55 -3.05 -22.91
C PRO A 109 -22.84 -2.40 -22.41
N GLY A 110 -23.02 -1.10 -22.69
CA GLY A 110 -24.26 -0.37 -22.38
C GLY A 110 -24.26 0.36 -21.02
N GLY A 111 -23.08 0.74 -20.52
CA GLY A 111 -22.97 1.73 -19.44
C GLY A 111 -23.34 3.14 -19.92
N SER A 112 -23.41 4.08 -19.00
CA SER A 112 -23.79 5.48 -19.25
C SER A 112 -22.87 6.22 -20.21
N GLY A 113 -21.66 5.71 -20.43
CA GLY A 113 -20.61 6.35 -21.23
C GLY A 113 -19.99 7.57 -20.56
N LYS A 114 -20.39 7.89 -19.32
CA LYS A 114 -19.81 9.00 -18.56
C LYS A 114 -18.45 8.63 -18.01
N THR A 115 -17.49 9.54 -18.15
CA THR A 115 -16.14 9.36 -17.62
C THR A 115 -16.11 9.55 -16.10
N LEU A 116 -15.03 9.08 -15.47
CA LEU A 116 -14.79 9.29 -14.04
C LEU A 116 -14.76 10.78 -13.69
N ALA A 117 -14.13 11.60 -14.54
CA ALA A 117 -14.08 13.06 -14.39
C ALA A 117 -15.47 13.69 -14.42
N GLN A 118 -16.36 13.26 -15.33
CA GLN A 118 -17.73 13.77 -15.40
C GLN A 118 -18.56 13.42 -14.18
N LYS A 119 -18.43 12.20 -13.67
CA LYS A 119 -19.15 11.76 -12.46
C LYS A 119 -18.63 12.46 -11.22
N LEU A 120 -17.30 12.57 -11.06
CA LEU A 120 -16.70 13.28 -9.94
C LEU A 120 -17.02 14.79 -10.00
N ALA A 121 -16.92 15.41 -11.18
CA ALA A 121 -17.30 16.81 -11.34
C ALA A 121 -18.77 17.05 -10.98
N ARG A 122 -19.68 16.13 -11.35
CA ARG A 122 -21.08 16.22 -10.92
C ARG A 122 -21.22 16.17 -9.40
N LEU A 123 -20.47 15.32 -8.72
CA LEU A 123 -20.44 15.24 -7.26
C LEU A 123 -19.93 16.56 -6.66
N HIS A 124 -18.80 17.06 -7.15
CA HIS A 124 -18.11 18.26 -6.65
C HIS A 124 -18.73 19.60 -7.07
N THR A 125 -19.74 19.60 -7.95
CA THR A 125 -20.46 20.82 -8.36
C THR A 125 -21.90 20.85 -7.88
N THR A 126 -22.38 19.78 -7.25
CA THR A 126 -23.71 19.73 -6.65
C THR A 126 -23.62 20.21 -5.20
N PRO A 127 -24.28 21.32 -4.81
CA PRO A 127 -24.28 21.78 -3.41
C PRO A 127 -24.80 20.68 -2.48
N ALA A 128 -24.11 20.50 -1.35
CA ALA A 128 -24.60 19.62 -0.29
C ALA A 128 -25.91 20.17 0.31
N PRO A 129 -26.84 19.30 0.75
CA PRO A 129 -28.04 19.77 1.43
C PRO A 129 -27.70 20.46 2.75
N ASN A 130 -28.51 21.44 3.16
CA ASN A 130 -28.41 21.98 4.50
C ASN A 130 -28.69 20.87 5.52
N PRO A 131 -27.86 20.70 6.55
CA PRO A 131 -28.11 19.69 7.57
C PRO A 131 -29.31 20.05 8.43
N GLU A 132 -29.92 19.02 9.03
CA GLU A 132 -31.06 19.20 9.93
C GLU A 132 -30.71 20.16 11.08
N GLY A 133 -31.60 21.11 11.35
CA GLY A 133 -31.39 22.15 12.37
C GLY A 133 -30.62 23.39 11.89
N PHE A 134 -30.19 23.44 10.61
CA PHE A 134 -29.52 24.60 10.03
C PHE A 134 -30.28 25.14 8.81
N ASP A 135 -30.37 26.46 8.72
CA ASP A 135 -31.01 27.19 7.61
C ASP A 135 -30.03 27.61 6.51
N LYS A 136 -28.76 27.25 6.65
CA LYS A 136 -27.66 27.60 5.75
C LYS A 136 -26.75 26.40 5.47
N PRO A 137 -25.93 26.46 4.41
CA PRO A 137 -24.93 25.43 4.14
C PRO A 137 -23.90 25.33 5.27
N MET A 138 -23.49 24.11 5.59
CA MET A 138 -22.53 23.80 6.65
C MET A 138 -21.51 22.77 6.17
N TYR A 139 -20.29 22.86 6.69
CA TYR A 139 -19.23 21.86 6.52
C TYR A 139 -19.29 20.83 7.64
N GLY A 140 -19.05 19.56 7.32
CA GLY A 140 -19.21 18.43 8.24
C GLY A 140 -19.88 17.26 7.58
N PHE A 141 -20.42 16.33 8.37
CA PHE A 141 -21.19 15.20 7.84
C PHE A 141 -22.19 14.73 8.89
N PRO A 142 -23.35 14.15 8.50
CA PRO A 142 -24.38 13.73 9.46
C PRO A 142 -23.92 12.68 10.47
N VAL A 143 -22.93 11.86 10.10
CA VAL A 143 -22.35 10.80 10.94
C VAL A 143 -20.83 10.91 10.94
N THR A 144 -20.19 10.29 11.93
CA THR A 144 -18.74 10.04 11.88
C THR A 144 -18.43 9.10 10.72
N THR A 145 -17.45 9.47 9.90
CA THR A 145 -16.88 8.63 8.84
C THR A 145 -15.49 8.20 9.23
N CYS A 146 -14.92 7.16 8.62
CA CYS A 146 -13.56 6.71 8.91
C CYS A 146 -12.70 6.77 7.64
N CYS A 147 -11.49 7.32 7.72
CA CYS A 147 -10.51 7.22 6.65
C CYS A 147 -9.47 6.19 7.10
N GLY A 148 -9.39 5.06 6.39
CA GLY A 148 -8.84 3.83 6.98
C GLY A 148 -9.56 3.46 8.28
N SER A 149 -8.81 3.10 9.32
CA SER A 149 -9.33 2.82 10.67
C SER A 149 -9.59 4.08 11.52
N SER A 150 -9.24 5.28 11.04
CA SER A 150 -9.28 6.50 11.84
C SER A 150 -10.65 7.21 11.76
N PRO A 151 -11.39 7.37 12.88
CA PRO A 151 -12.63 8.13 12.92
C PRO A 151 -12.41 9.63 12.64
N GLN A 152 -13.20 10.19 11.73
CA GLN A 152 -13.14 11.61 11.37
C GLN A 152 -14.17 12.43 12.13
N LYS A 153 -13.70 13.49 12.80
CA LYS A 153 -14.57 14.44 13.50
C LYS A 153 -15.41 15.24 12.51
N ASN A 154 -16.71 14.96 12.42
CA ASN A 154 -17.60 15.56 11.41
C ASN A 154 -18.59 16.59 11.97
N SER A 155 -18.38 17.06 13.20
CA SER A 155 -19.23 18.12 13.79
C SER A 155 -19.32 19.36 12.90
N TRP A 156 -20.54 19.87 12.74
CA TRP A 156 -20.88 20.95 11.83
C TRP A 156 -20.13 22.26 12.12
N LYS A 157 -19.66 22.92 11.05
CA LYS A 157 -18.98 24.22 11.06
C LYS A 157 -19.45 25.09 9.90
N ALA A 158 -19.54 26.41 10.12
CA ALA A 158 -19.97 27.34 9.08
C ALA A 158 -18.84 27.78 8.14
N SER A 159 -17.59 27.74 8.62
CA SER A 159 -16.39 28.10 7.84
C SER A 159 -15.59 26.85 7.50
N TRP A 160 -15.11 26.75 6.26
CA TRP A 160 -14.22 25.67 5.84
C TRP A 160 -12.87 25.76 6.54
N ALA A 161 -12.35 26.96 6.78
CA ALA A 161 -11.08 27.15 7.47
C ALA A 161 -11.17 26.63 8.92
N ASP A 162 -12.25 26.98 9.63
CA ASP A 162 -12.52 26.48 10.99
C ASP A 162 -12.66 24.96 11.01
N PHE A 163 -13.45 24.41 10.08
CA PHE A 163 -13.61 22.96 9.94
C PHE A 163 -12.26 22.28 9.69
N TYR A 164 -11.51 22.71 8.68
CA TYR A 164 -10.25 22.08 8.31
C TYR A 164 -9.20 22.18 9.43
N ALA A 165 -9.09 23.32 10.12
CA ALA A 165 -8.19 23.46 11.25
C ALA A 165 -8.56 22.52 12.41
N ASN A 166 -9.82 22.53 12.85
CA ASN A 166 -10.22 21.90 14.11
C ASN A 166 -10.70 20.45 13.95
N ASN A 167 -11.41 20.15 12.89
CA ASN A 167 -12.02 18.84 12.64
C ASN A 167 -11.13 17.91 11.80
N ARG A 168 -10.03 18.43 11.23
CA ARG A 168 -9.09 17.66 10.44
C ARG A 168 -7.70 17.72 11.07
N LEU A 169 -6.97 18.84 10.96
CA LEU A 169 -5.58 18.93 11.43
C LEU A 169 -5.43 18.70 12.95
N ARG A 170 -6.16 19.47 13.78
CA ARG A 170 -6.09 19.29 15.25
C ARG A 170 -6.66 17.96 15.71
N ALA A 171 -7.74 17.48 15.07
CA ALA A 171 -8.28 16.15 15.39
C ALA A 171 -7.24 15.05 15.15
N ILE A 172 -6.52 15.11 14.03
CA ILE A 172 -5.43 14.17 13.73
C ILE A 172 -4.30 14.26 14.77
N LEU A 173 -3.91 15.47 15.16
CA LEU A 173 -2.92 15.70 16.22
C LEU A 173 -3.40 15.10 17.55
N ASP A 174 -4.61 15.43 17.99
CA ASP A 174 -5.20 14.93 19.23
C ASP A 174 -5.20 13.40 19.25
N ASP A 175 -5.59 12.77 18.14
CA ASP A 175 -5.57 11.32 17.97
C ASP A 175 -4.14 10.76 18.03
N GLY A 176 -3.18 11.43 17.38
CA GLY A 176 -1.77 11.07 17.44
C GLY A 176 -1.21 11.15 18.87
N ILE A 177 -1.55 12.20 19.61
CA ILE A 177 -1.15 12.37 21.01
C ILE A 177 -1.75 11.28 21.89
N ARG A 178 -3.02 10.93 21.69
CA ARG A 178 -3.67 9.86 22.47
C ARG A 178 -3.01 8.49 22.24
N ASN A 179 -2.58 8.21 21.02
CA ASN A 179 -2.03 6.90 20.65
C ASN A 179 -0.52 6.80 20.93
N ASN A 180 0.23 7.88 20.70
CA ASN A 180 1.70 7.86 20.65
C ASN A 180 2.37 8.77 21.71
N GLY A 181 1.59 9.55 22.46
CA GLY A 181 2.11 10.58 23.35
C GLY A 181 2.37 11.91 22.65
N ALA A 182 2.66 12.94 23.44
CA ALA A 182 2.82 14.30 22.92
C ALA A 182 4.20 14.54 22.31
N ASP A 183 4.22 15.11 21.10
CA ASP A 183 5.41 15.66 20.46
C ASP A 183 5.29 17.18 20.36
N ALA A 184 6.28 17.89 20.93
CA ALA A 184 6.25 19.35 21.02
C ALA A 184 6.51 20.04 19.67
N GLU A 185 7.33 19.45 18.79
CA GLU A 185 7.63 20.01 17.48
C GLU A 185 6.45 19.84 16.53
N LEU A 186 5.86 18.64 16.50
CA LEU A 186 4.65 18.33 15.74
C LEU A 186 3.47 19.20 16.21
N SER A 187 3.24 19.29 17.53
CA SER A 187 2.17 20.13 18.07
C SER A 187 2.35 21.58 17.64
N LYS A 188 3.57 22.12 17.74
CA LYS A 188 3.88 23.49 17.31
C LYS A 188 3.73 23.68 15.80
N ALA A 189 4.09 22.68 15.00
CA ALA A 189 3.94 22.73 13.54
C ALA A 189 2.46 22.73 13.13
N VAL A 190 1.66 21.83 13.71
CA VAL A 190 0.20 21.78 13.48
C VAL A 190 -0.44 23.10 13.90
N GLU A 191 -0.16 23.60 15.11
CA GLU A 191 -0.73 24.86 15.59
C GLU A 191 -0.34 26.04 14.70
N LYS A 192 0.92 26.11 14.24
CA LYS A 192 1.34 27.14 13.28
C LYS A 192 0.59 27.02 11.95
N THR A 193 0.41 25.81 11.44
CA THR A 193 -0.35 25.57 10.21
C THR A 193 -1.82 26.00 10.39
N THR A 194 -2.45 25.62 11.50
CA THR A 194 -3.86 25.92 11.77
C THR A 194 -4.13 27.39 12.08
N ASP A 195 -3.18 28.10 12.71
CA ASP A 195 -3.37 29.49 13.14
C ASP A 195 -2.87 30.52 12.13
N VAL A 196 -1.95 30.14 11.24
CA VAL A 196 -1.34 31.07 10.26
C VAL A 196 -1.69 30.69 8.83
N ILE A 197 -1.43 29.44 8.44
CA ILE A 197 -1.54 29.01 7.03
C ILE A 197 -3.00 28.80 6.64
N VAL A 198 -3.78 28.09 7.47
CA VAL A 198 -5.19 27.82 7.19
C VAL A 198 -6.00 29.11 7.04
N PRO A 199 -5.93 30.12 7.94
CA PRO A 199 -6.65 31.38 7.75
C PRO A 199 -6.18 32.15 6.50
N ARG A 200 -4.89 32.06 6.16
CA ARG A 200 -4.30 32.76 5.00
C ARG A 200 -4.74 32.17 3.66
N LEU A 201 -4.86 30.85 3.56
CA LEU A 201 -5.24 30.17 2.32
C LEU A 201 -6.74 29.88 2.21
N LEU A 202 -7.38 29.55 3.34
CA LEU A 202 -8.74 29.00 3.39
C LEU A 202 -9.77 29.90 4.08
N GLY A 203 -9.35 31.03 4.66
CA GLY A 203 -10.23 31.93 5.40
C GLY A 203 -11.36 32.51 4.54
N ASP A 204 -12.56 32.66 5.12
CA ASP A 204 -13.77 33.14 4.43
C ASP A 204 -13.60 34.51 3.74
N GLY A 205 -12.71 35.35 4.30
CA GLY A 205 -12.34 36.65 3.74
C GLY A 205 -11.52 36.57 2.45
N HIS A 206 -10.86 35.45 2.21
CA HIS A 206 -9.85 35.26 1.17
C HIS A 206 -10.25 34.22 0.12
N LEU A 207 -10.58 32.99 0.54
CA LEU A 207 -11.02 31.91 -0.34
C LEU A 207 -12.43 32.21 -0.87
N LYS A 208 -12.61 32.24 -2.19
CA LYS A 208 -13.90 32.56 -2.84
C LYS A 208 -14.39 31.46 -3.78
N GLY A 209 -15.71 31.42 -3.94
CA GLY A 209 -16.37 30.47 -4.85
C GLY A 209 -16.50 29.07 -4.26
N VAL A 210 -16.35 28.92 -2.95
CA VAL A 210 -16.43 27.64 -2.25
C VAL A 210 -17.76 27.54 -1.52
N GLN A 211 -18.41 26.40 -1.67
CA GLN A 211 -19.59 25.98 -0.93
C GLN A 211 -19.41 24.51 -0.55
N PRO A 212 -20.04 24.03 0.53
CA PRO A 212 -19.97 22.62 0.87
C PRO A 212 -20.58 21.78 -0.26
N VAL A 213 -19.81 20.84 -0.75
CA VAL A 213 -20.24 19.79 -1.68
C VAL A 213 -19.90 18.44 -1.08
N VAL A 214 -20.52 17.38 -1.58
CA VAL A 214 -20.12 16.03 -1.15
C VAL A 214 -18.76 15.73 -1.74
N VAL A 215 -17.84 15.35 -0.86
CA VAL A 215 -16.48 14.92 -1.16
C VAL A 215 -16.41 13.44 -0.78
N HIS A 216 -15.85 12.58 -1.64
CA HIS A 216 -15.66 11.15 -1.37
C HIS A 216 -14.81 10.95 -0.11
N GLY A 217 -13.75 11.75 0.04
CA GLY A 217 -12.93 11.89 1.24
C GLY A 217 -11.85 10.83 1.40
N ASP A 218 -11.69 9.95 0.41
CA ASP A 218 -10.69 8.87 0.38
C ASP A 218 -10.43 8.38 -1.05
N LEU A 219 -10.47 9.26 -2.05
CA LEU A 219 -10.41 8.87 -3.46
C LEU A 219 -8.96 8.80 -3.96
N TRP A 220 -8.32 7.64 -3.81
CA TRP A 220 -7.02 7.33 -4.40
C TRP A 220 -7.14 6.17 -5.41
N SER A 221 -6.03 5.76 -6.03
CA SER A 221 -5.98 4.71 -7.05
C SER A 221 -6.65 3.40 -6.63
N GLY A 222 -6.64 3.06 -5.34
CA GLY A 222 -7.27 1.87 -4.78
C GLY A 222 -8.80 1.93 -4.67
N ASN A 223 -9.41 3.13 -4.68
CA ASN A 223 -10.84 3.35 -4.37
C ASN A 223 -11.68 3.74 -5.60
N HIS A 224 -11.17 3.52 -6.80
CA HIS A 224 -11.94 3.65 -8.04
C HIS A 224 -11.63 2.55 -9.05
N GLY A 225 -12.53 2.34 -10.00
CA GLY A 225 -12.35 1.34 -11.04
C GLY A 225 -13.45 1.37 -12.08
N ARG A 226 -13.51 0.31 -12.89
CA ARG A 226 -14.57 0.11 -13.88
C ARG A 226 -15.29 -1.18 -13.55
N GLY A 227 -16.61 -1.13 -13.44
CA GLY A 227 -17.36 -2.32 -13.07
C GLY A 227 -18.85 -2.18 -13.29
N ARG A 228 -19.55 -3.29 -13.07
CA ARG A 228 -21.01 -3.38 -13.23
C ARG A 228 -21.67 -3.48 -11.86
N ILE A 229 -22.58 -2.57 -11.56
CA ILE A 229 -23.28 -2.52 -10.27
C ILE A 229 -24.52 -3.42 -10.32
N ALA A 230 -24.64 -4.32 -9.34
CA ALA A 230 -25.80 -5.18 -9.10
C ALA A 230 -26.25 -6.03 -10.31
N GLY A 231 -25.33 -6.37 -11.22
CA GLY A 231 -25.63 -7.12 -12.43
C GLY A 231 -26.62 -6.42 -13.38
N LYS A 232 -26.79 -5.10 -13.26
CA LYS A 232 -27.69 -4.28 -14.08
C LYS A 232 -26.90 -3.30 -14.94
N GLY A 233 -27.50 -2.85 -16.05
CA GLY A 233 -26.83 -1.94 -17.00
C GLY A 233 -25.57 -2.55 -17.64
N GLY A 234 -24.69 -1.71 -18.15
CA GLY A 234 -23.33 -2.08 -18.56
C GLY A 234 -22.27 -1.55 -17.59
N VAL A 235 -21.00 -1.64 -17.99
CA VAL A 235 -19.84 -1.20 -17.20
C VAL A 235 -19.84 0.32 -17.01
N GLU A 236 -19.61 0.75 -15.77
CA GLU A 236 -19.55 2.14 -15.33
C GLU A 236 -18.19 2.47 -14.73
N GLU A 237 -17.77 3.72 -14.82
CA GLU A 237 -16.74 4.27 -13.93
C GLU A 237 -17.31 4.37 -12.51
N VAL A 238 -16.66 3.77 -11.53
CA VAL A 238 -17.19 3.60 -10.18
C VAL A 238 -16.16 3.97 -9.12
N VAL A 239 -16.66 4.41 -7.97
CA VAL A 239 -15.91 4.63 -6.73
C VAL A 239 -16.50 3.79 -5.62
N PHE A 240 -15.69 3.44 -4.64
CA PHE A 240 -16.05 2.62 -3.49
C PHE A 240 -15.20 3.00 -2.28
N ASP A 241 -15.62 2.51 -1.12
CA ASP A 241 -14.99 2.79 0.18
C ASP A 241 -14.89 4.29 0.53
N PRO A 242 -16.00 5.05 0.45
CA PRO A 242 -15.97 6.49 0.73
C PRO A 242 -15.87 6.81 2.22
N SER A 243 -15.23 7.95 2.49
CA SER A 243 -15.18 8.60 3.80
C SER A 243 -15.74 10.02 3.74
N CYS A 244 -17.03 10.12 3.40
CA CYS A 244 -17.60 11.38 2.91
C CYS A 244 -17.53 12.53 3.90
N VAL A 245 -17.45 13.74 3.34
CA VAL A 245 -17.62 15.00 4.06
C VAL A 245 -18.32 16.01 3.15
N TYR A 246 -19.10 16.91 3.75
CA TYR A 246 -19.53 18.14 3.09
C TYR A 246 -18.39 19.15 3.22
N GLY A 247 -17.63 19.29 2.14
CA GLY A 247 -16.33 19.94 2.15
C GLY A 247 -16.10 20.86 0.96
N HIS A 248 -14.91 21.45 0.93
CA HIS A 248 -14.39 22.10 -0.27
C HIS A 248 -13.97 21.03 -1.29
N SER A 249 -14.41 21.12 -2.54
CA SER A 249 -14.08 20.13 -3.58
C SER A 249 -12.58 19.91 -3.82
N GLU A 250 -11.74 20.93 -3.65
CA GLU A 250 -10.29 20.79 -3.80
C GLU A 250 -9.66 19.90 -2.72
N PHE A 251 -10.36 19.66 -1.61
CA PHE A 251 -9.91 18.77 -0.54
C PHE A 251 -9.64 17.33 -1.05
N GLU A 252 -10.51 16.79 -1.91
CA GLU A 252 -10.31 15.46 -2.53
C GLU A 252 -9.04 15.42 -3.36
N LEU A 253 -8.70 16.53 -4.03
CA LEU A 253 -7.61 16.54 -4.99
C LEU A 253 -6.26 16.33 -4.30
N GLY A 254 -6.15 16.64 -3.00
CA GLY A 254 -4.97 16.33 -2.20
C GLY A 254 -4.69 14.83 -2.16
N ILE A 255 -5.66 14.01 -1.76
CA ILE A 255 -5.45 12.55 -1.70
C ILE A 255 -5.24 11.93 -3.10
N MET A 256 -5.97 12.44 -4.09
CA MET A 256 -5.84 12.01 -5.49
C MET A 256 -4.46 12.29 -6.08
N LYS A 257 -3.83 13.43 -5.74
CA LYS A 257 -2.48 13.76 -6.19
C LYS A 257 -1.42 12.97 -5.42
N MET A 258 -1.59 12.83 -4.10
CA MET A 258 -0.63 12.17 -3.22
C MET A 258 -0.40 10.69 -3.58
N PHE A 259 -1.48 9.95 -3.82
CA PHE A 259 -1.41 8.50 -4.10
C PHE A 259 -1.65 8.13 -5.58
N GLY A 260 -1.87 9.12 -6.45
CA GLY A 260 -1.99 8.92 -7.89
C GLY A 260 -3.20 8.07 -8.32
N GLY A 261 -3.10 7.46 -9.51
CA GLY A 261 -4.19 6.68 -10.15
C GLY A 261 -4.95 7.43 -11.25
N PHE A 262 -4.69 8.73 -11.43
CA PHE A 262 -5.47 9.59 -12.32
C PHE A 262 -4.60 10.12 -13.48
N GLY A 263 -4.91 9.68 -14.71
CA GLY A 263 -4.17 10.08 -15.91
C GLY A 263 -4.42 11.52 -16.35
N SER A 264 -3.57 12.05 -17.23
CA SER A 264 -3.64 13.43 -17.73
C SER A 264 -5.00 13.78 -18.38
N ASN A 265 -5.65 12.82 -19.04
CA ASN A 265 -6.98 13.00 -19.62
C ASN A 265 -8.05 13.26 -18.56
N PHE A 266 -8.00 12.55 -17.42
CA PHE A 266 -8.91 12.78 -16.30
C PHE A 266 -8.74 14.21 -15.78
N TRP A 267 -7.51 14.64 -15.49
CA TRP A 267 -7.24 15.97 -14.95
C TRP A 267 -7.69 17.09 -15.90
N LYS A 268 -7.35 16.96 -17.19
CA LYS A 268 -7.75 17.93 -18.21
C LYS A 268 -9.27 18.05 -18.31
N GLU A 269 -9.99 16.93 -18.28
CA GLU A 269 -11.45 16.94 -18.31
C GLU A 269 -12.04 17.52 -17.01
N TYR A 270 -11.58 17.04 -15.85
CA TYR A 270 -12.07 17.48 -14.55
C TYR A 270 -11.87 18.98 -14.33
N GLU A 271 -10.69 19.52 -14.63
CA GLU A 271 -10.40 20.96 -14.51
C GLU A 271 -11.22 21.83 -15.48
N SER A 272 -11.68 21.26 -16.60
CA SER A 272 -12.61 21.94 -17.52
C SER A 272 -14.04 22.00 -16.98
N LEU A 273 -14.42 21.05 -16.12
CA LEU A 273 -15.76 20.91 -15.56
C LEU A 273 -15.89 21.55 -14.16
N VAL A 274 -14.82 21.55 -13.38
CA VAL A 274 -14.76 22.10 -12.02
C VAL A 274 -13.72 23.22 -11.97
N PRO A 275 -14.16 24.49 -11.98
CA PRO A 275 -13.23 25.63 -11.91
C PRO A 275 -12.44 25.65 -10.59
N LYS A 276 -11.14 25.95 -10.67
CA LYS A 276 -10.29 26.22 -9.49
C LYS A 276 -10.87 27.37 -8.67
N ALA A 277 -10.91 27.21 -7.34
CA ALA A 277 -11.33 28.23 -6.42
C ALA A 277 -10.39 29.43 -6.45
N GLN A 278 -10.92 30.61 -6.13
CA GLN A 278 -10.16 31.86 -6.17
C GLN A 278 -9.52 32.15 -4.80
N PRO A 279 -8.29 32.70 -4.76
CA PRO A 279 -7.42 33.02 -5.90
C PRO A 279 -6.81 31.79 -6.56
N LYS A 280 -6.78 31.76 -7.91
CA LYS A 280 -6.31 30.58 -8.67
C LYS A 280 -4.80 30.34 -8.53
N GLU A 281 -4.04 31.41 -8.28
CA GLU A 281 -2.59 31.39 -8.18
C GLU A 281 -2.12 30.59 -6.95
N GLU A 282 -2.95 30.51 -5.91
CA GLU A 282 -2.68 29.77 -4.68
C GLU A 282 -3.29 28.36 -4.71
N TRP A 283 -3.75 27.89 -5.87
CA TRP A 283 -4.35 26.55 -5.99
C TRP A 283 -3.39 25.45 -5.57
N GLU A 284 -2.15 25.46 -6.06
CA GLU A 284 -1.14 24.47 -5.70
C GLU A 284 -0.82 24.51 -4.20
N ASP A 285 -0.78 25.70 -3.58
CA ASP A 285 -0.56 25.84 -2.13
C ASP A 285 -1.70 25.21 -1.33
N ARG A 286 -2.96 25.32 -1.80
CA ARG A 286 -4.11 24.66 -1.18
C ARG A 286 -4.05 23.15 -1.36
N ILE A 287 -3.64 22.65 -2.52
CA ILE A 287 -3.49 21.21 -2.73
C ILE A 287 -2.39 20.65 -1.83
N ALA A 288 -1.23 21.31 -1.74
CA ALA A 288 -0.15 20.92 -0.82
C ALA A 288 -0.60 20.93 0.65
N LEU A 289 -1.44 21.91 1.04
CA LEU A 289 -2.06 21.91 2.36
C LEU A 289 -2.98 20.69 2.56
N TYR A 290 -3.80 20.33 1.57
CA TYR A 290 -4.68 19.16 1.67
C TYR A 290 -3.94 17.82 1.65
N GLU A 291 -2.81 17.72 0.93
CA GLU A 291 -1.91 16.56 0.96
C GLU A 291 -1.37 16.32 2.38
N PHE A 292 -1.01 17.39 3.11
CA PHE A 292 -0.49 17.30 4.48
C PHE A 292 -1.43 16.55 5.44
N LEU A 293 -2.76 16.63 5.24
CA LEU A 293 -3.71 15.88 6.06
C LEU A 293 -3.55 14.37 5.91
N ASN A 294 -3.30 13.92 4.69
CA ASN A 294 -3.26 12.49 4.35
C ASN A 294 -1.93 11.84 4.70
N VAL A 295 -0.93 12.63 5.15
CA VAL A 295 0.34 12.10 5.67
C VAL A 295 0.09 11.15 6.84
N LYS A 296 -0.88 11.42 7.73
CA LYS A 296 -1.20 10.48 8.83
C LYS A 296 -1.85 9.17 8.35
N ASN A 297 -2.52 9.17 7.19
CA ASN A 297 -3.11 7.97 6.59
C ASN A 297 -2.10 7.21 5.71
N ALA A 298 -1.04 7.89 5.25
CA ALA A 298 0.12 7.29 4.61
C ALA A 298 1.12 6.72 5.64
N VAL A 299 1.18 7.30 6.84
CA VAL A 299 1.91 6.80 8.00
C VAL A 299 1.04 5.73 8.65
N ASN A 300 0.86 4.63 7.94
CA ASN A 300 0.45 3.40 8.57
C ASN A 300 1.48 3.11 9.67
N VAL A 301 1.00 2.91 10.88
CA VAL A 301 1.83 2.34 11.94
C VAL A 301 2.13 0.91 11.50
N HIS A 302 3.23 0.74 10.80
CA HIS A 302 3.58 -0.52 10.17
C HIS A 302 4.01 -1.51 11.24
N GLU A 303 3.35 -2.66 11.30
CA GLU A 303 3.71 -3.75 12.21
C GLU A 303 5.00 -4.47 11.74
N ALA A 304 5.46 -4.20 10.51
CA ALA A 304 6.74 -4.66 9.98
C ALA A 304 7.49 -3.61 9.14
N ILE A 305 8.81 -3.72 9.13
CA ILE A 305 9.72 -3.03 8.21
C ILE A 305 10.13 -4.01 7.12
N VAL A 306 10.06 -3.60 5.85
CA VAL A 306 10.39 -4.43 4.69
C VAL A 306 11.75 -4.03 4.09
N VAL A 307 12.67 -5.00 4.07
CA VAL A 307 14.01 -4.89 3.48
C VAL A 307 14.05 -5.65 2.17
N GLY A 308 14.12 -4.95 1.05
CA GLY A 308 14.29 -5.56 -0.27
C GLY A 308 15.76 -5.84 -0.56
N ILE A 309 16.09 -7.06 -0.97
CA ILE A 309 17.41 -7.47 -1.42
C ILE A 309 17.30 -7.89 -2.89
N SER A 310 17.96 -7.12 -3.77
CA SER A 310 17.92 -7.33 -5.22
C SER A 310 19.30 -7.51 -5.86
N GLY A 311 19.32 -7.91 -7.13
CA GLY A 311 20.51 -8.26 -7.90
C GLY A 311 20.31 -9.51 -8.75
N ALA A 312 21.29 -9.83 -9.60
CA ALA A 312 21.20 -10.96 -10.54
C ALA A 312 20.84 -12.30 -9.86
N SER A 313 20.20 -13.20 -10.61
CA SER A 313 20.05 -14.61 -10.21
C SER A 313 21.44 -15.19 -9.85
N SER A 314 21.52 -15.98 -8.77
CA SER A 314 22.78 -16.52 -8.23
C SER A 314 23.83 -15.50 -7.73
N SER A 315 23.47 -14.23 -7.49
CA SER A 315 24.40 -13.24 -6.89
C SER A 315 24.70 -13.51 -5.41
N GLY A 316 23.79 -14.19 -4.70
CA GLY A 316 23.93 -14.54 -3.28
C GLY A 316 22.88 -13.90 -2.35
N LYS A 317 21.84 -13.28 -2.93
CA LYS A 317 20.72 -12.64 -2.19
C LYS A 317 20.08 -13.55 -1.15
N THR A 318 19.67 -14.76 -1.53
CA THR A 318 19.04 -15.75 -0.64
C THR A 318 19.94 -16.16 0.51
N THR A 319 21.26 -16.25 0.26
CA THR A 319 22.24 -16.50 1.31
C THR A 319 22.28 -15.34 2.29
N LEU A 320 22.34 -14.10 1.79
CA LEU A 320 22.33 -12.90 2.63
C LEU A 320 21.02 -12.75 3.42
N ALA A 321 19.86 -12.97 2.78
CA ALA A 321 18.55 -12.91 3.40
C ALA A 321 18.44 -13.87 4.59
N ARG A 322 18.88 -15.12 4.41
CA ARG A 322 18.92 -16.13 5.49
C ARG A 322 19.88 -15.76 6.61
N LEU A 323 21.07 -15.27 6.29
CA LEU A 323 22.02 -14.80 7.30
C LEU A 323 21.46 -13.64 8.14
N LEU A 324 20.83 -12.66 7.49
CA LEU A 324 20.20 -11.52 8.18
C LEU A 324 19.02 -11.99 9.06
N ARG A 325 18.15 -12.87 8.53
CA ARG A 325 17.07 -13.50 9.31
C ARG A 325 17.58 -14.19 10.57
N ASP A 326 18.71 -14.87 10.48
CA ASP A 326 19.26 -15.67 11.58
C ASP A 326 19.95 -14.83 12.67
N VAL A 327 20.26 -13.56 12.39
CA VAL A 327 20.94 -12.66 13.36
C VAL A 327 20.06 -11.52 13.87
N PHE A 328 19.04 -11.08 13.12
CA PHE A 328 18.09 -10.07 13.58
C PHE A 328 16.83 -10.68 14.23
N PRO A 329 16.31 -10.09 15.33
CA PRO A 329 15.13 -10.61 16.00
C PRO A 329 13.88 -10.45 15.15
N HIS A 330 12.89 -11.33 15.35
CA HIS A 330 11.56 -11.25 14.73
C HIS A 330 11.57 -11.09 13.19
N THR A 331 12.55 -11.71 12.55
CA THR A 331 12.75 -11.61 11.10
C THR A 331 12.20 -12.84 10.38
N PHE A 332 11.54 -12.61 9.24
CA PHE A 332 11.17 -13.67 8.28
C PHE A 332 11.49 -13.22 6.85
N ILE A 333 11.43 -14.16 5.91
CA ILE A 333 11.78 -13.92 4.51
C ILE A 333 10.54 -14.18 3.66
N LEU A 334 10.28 -13.28 2.71
CA LEU A 334 9.35 -13.48 1.61
C LEU A 334 10.19 -13.57 0.33
N HIS A 335 9.93 -14.55 -0.55
CA HIS A 335 10.71 -14.72 -1.77
C HIS A 335 9.88 -14.28 -2.99
N GLU A 336 10.48 -13.53 -3.92
CA GLU A 336 9.87 -13.16 -5.21
C GLU A 336 9.43 -14.43 -5.98
N ASP A 337 10.21 -15.50 -5.84
CA ASP A 337 9.96 -16.80 -6.47
C ASP A 337 8.66 -17.48 -5.98
N ASP A 338 8.12 -17.10 -4.82
CA ASP A 338 6.82 -17.60 -4.34
C ASP A 338 5.64 -17.06 -5.18
N PHE A 339 5.90 -16.09 -6.05
CA PHE A 339 4.90 -15.43 -6.89
C PHE A 339 5.06 -15.76 -8.38
N TYR A 340 5.79 -16.82 -8.75
CA TYR A 340 5.81 -17.27 -10.14
C TYR A 340 4.41 -17.60 -10.66
N ARG A 341 4.16 -17.23 -11.91
CA ARG A 341 3.01 -17.69 -12.66
C ARG A 341 3.16 -19.16 -13.04
N PRO A 342 2.05 -19.88 -13.28
CA PRO A 342 2.09 -21.23 -13.80
C PRO A 342 2.86 -21.33 -15.13
N GLU A 343 3.53 -22.47 -15.38
CA GLU A 343 4.39 -22.71 -16.55
C GLU A 343 3.68 -22.41 -17.89
N ASN A 344 2.39 -22.67 -17.98
CA ASN A 344 1.59 -22.45 -19.19
C ASN A 344 1.24 -20.97 -19.46
N GLU A 345 1.51 -20.07 -18.51
CA GLU A 345 1.36 -18.62 -18.64
C GLU A 345 2.69 -17.91 -18.91
N LEU A 346 3.82 -18.61 -18.79
CA LEU A 346 5.14 -18.02 -18.96
C LEU A 346 5.44 -17.67 -20.42
N PRO A 347 6.11 -16.53 -20.67
CA PRO A 347 6.59 -16.21 -21.99
C PRO A 347 7.71 -17.15 -22.42
N SER A 348 8.01 -17.15 -23.72
CA SER A 348 9.16 -17.87 -24.26
C SER A 348 10.10 -16.91 -24.98
N LYS A 349 11.41 -17.09 -24.78
CA LYS A 349 12.48 -16.34 -25.43
C LYS A 349 13.52 -17.33 -25.95
N ASP A 350 13.97 -17.14 -27.20
CA ASP A 350 14.89 -18.05 -27.89
C ASP A 350 14.49 -19.54 -27.87
N GLY A 351 13.18 -19.82 -27.88
CA GLY A 351 12.63 -21.18 -27.85
C GLY A 351 12.67 -21.86 -26.48
N LEU A 352 12.92 -21.11 -25.41
CA LEU A 352 12.97 -21.56 -24.01
C LEU A 352 11.91 -20.81 -23.20
N LEU A 353 11.33 -21.44 -22.18
CA LEU A 353 10.47 -20.75 -21.21
C LEU A 353 11.31 -19.73 -20.44
N ASP A 354 10.80 -18.51 -20.32
CA ASP A 354 11.51 -17.40 -19.69
C ASP A 354 11.00 -17.19 -18.26
N TRP A 355 11.72 -17.77 -17.30
CA TRP A 355 11.46 -17.61 -15.87
C TRP A 355 12.07 -16.32 -15.31
N ASP A 356 13.15 -15.83 -15.90
CA ASP A 356 13.90 -14.67 -15.38
C ASP A 356 13.40 -13.35 -16.01
N CYS A 357 12.08 -13.18 -16.16
CA CYS A 357 11.46 -11.97 -16.69
C CYS A 357 10.32 -11.46 -15.79
N ALA A 358 9.96 -10.19 -15.93
CA ALA A 358 8.91 -9.57 -15.11
C ALA A 358 7.54 -10.23 -15.33
N GLU A 359 7.25 -10.64 -16.57
CA GLU A 359 6.01 -11.29 -16.95
C GLU A 359 5.82 -12.66 -16.26
N ALA A 360 6.90 -13.30 -15.82
CA ALA A 360 6.86 -14.55 -15.07
C ALA A 360 6.36 -14.39 -13.63
N ILE A 361 6.35 -13.17 -13.09
CA ILE A 361 6.02 -12.88 -11.69
C ILE A 361 4.63 -12.26 -11.57
N ASN A 362 3.86 -12.71 -10.58
CA ASN A 362 2.60 -12.09 -10.17
C ASN A 362 2.83 -10.98 -9.14
N PHE A 363 3.22 -9.81 -9.63
CA PHE A 363 3.48 -8.64 -8.80
C PHE A 363 2.25 -8.09 -8.07
N GLU A 364 1.03 -8.38 -8.53
CA GLU A 364 -0.20 -7.99 -7.81
C GLU A 364 -0.35 -8.81 -6.52
N ASP A 365 -0.10 -10.12 -6.60
CA ASP A 365 -0.11 -10.99 -5.43
C ASP A 365 1.05 -10.68 -4.48
N MET A 366 2.23 -10.34 -5.01
CA MET A 366 3.36 -9.90 -4.19
C MET A 366 3.06 -8.58 -3.47
N ALA A 367 2.45 -7.60 -4.16
CA ALA A 367 2.03 -6.35 -3.52
C ALA A 367 1.01 -6.62 -2.39
N ARG A 368 0.02 -7.48 -2.63
CA ARG A 368 -0.97 -7.91 -1.63
C ARG A 368 -0.33 -8.61 -0.43
N ALA A 369 0.69 -9.43 -0.66
CA ALA A 369 1.47 -10.07 0.40
C ALA A 369 2.24 -9.05 1.25
N LEU A 370 2.88 -8.06 0.62
CA LEU A 370 3.58 -6.98 1.31
C LEU A 370 2.63 -6.08 2.10
N GLU A 371 1.46 -5.75 1.55
CA GLU A 371 0.40 -5.01 2.27
C GLU A 371 -0.09 -5.75 3.51
N HIS A 372 -0.27 -7.07 3.43
CA HIS A 372 -0.56 -7.92 4.60
C HIS A 372 0.57 -7.85 5.64
N ILE A 373 1.82 -7.95 5.20
CA ILE A 373 2.98 -7.87 6.10
C ILE A 373 3.05 -6.50 6.78
N TYR A 374 2.77 -5.41 6.07
CA TYR A 374 2.75 -4.08 6.63
C TYR A 374 1.66 -3.88 7.68
N SER A 375 0.48 -4.45 7.45
CA SER A 375 -0.69 -4.29 8.32
C SER A 375 -0.68 -5.22 9.54
N GLU A 376 -0.27 -6.47 9.36
CA GLU A 376 -0.38 -7.51 10.38
C GLU A 376 0.98 -7.89 11.00
N GLY A 377 2.08 -7.47 10.37
CA GLY A 377 3.44 -7.85 10.73
C GLY A 377 3.75 -9.33 10.46
N THR A 378 2.80 -10.13 10.00
CA THR A 378 2.93 -11.59 9.92
C THR A 378 3.16 -12.08 8.50
N PHE A 379 3.68 -13.30 8.37
CA PHE A 379 3.78 -13.95 7.07
C PHE A 379 2.35 -14.16 6.51
N PRO A 380 2.08 -13.82 5.24
CA PRO A 380 0.74 -13.90 4.67
C PRO A 380 0.21 -15.34 4.68
N PRO A 381 -0.98 -15.60 5.24
CA PRO A 381 -1.50 -16.96 5.37
C PRO A 381 -1.91 -17.61 4.04
N PHE A 382 -1.91 -16.83 2.95
CA PHE A 382 -2.28 -17.26 1.60
C PHE A 382 -1.06 -17.50 0.69
N VAL A 383 0.17 -17.34 1.18
CA VAL A 383 1.40 -17.67 0.47
C VAL A 383 1.95 -18.99 1.03
N ASP A 384 2.24 -19.95 0.16
CA ASP A 384 2.98 -21.17 0.52
C ASP A 384 4.39 -21.05 -0.06
N SER A 385 5.40 -20.84 0.80
CA SER A 385 6.78 -20.64 0.36
C SER A 385 7.32 -21.91 -0.32
N ILE A 386 7.60 -21.81 -1.62
CA ILE A 386 8.17 -22.89 -2.42
C ILE A 386 9.69 -22.81 -2.35
N GLU A 387 10.26 -21.60 -2.26
CA GLU A 387 11.71 -21.40 -2.20
C GLU A 387 12.33 -21.98 -0.92
N ASP A 388 11.59 -22.04 0.19
CA ASP A 388 12.08 -22.72 1.40
C ASP A 388 12.18 -24.25 1.25
N LYS A 389 11.59 -24.83 0.19
CA LYS A 389 11.70 -26.25 -0.16
C LYS A 389 12.98 -26.56 -0.95
N ASN A 390 13.66 -25.54 -1.50
CA ASN A 390 14.89 -25.72 -2.27
C ASN A 390 16.12 -25.98 -1.37
N THR A 391 17.01 -26.85 -1.83
CA THR A 391 18.30 -27.11 -1.17
C THR A 391 19.22 -25.90 -1.32
N VAL A 392 19.61 -25.30 -0.19
CA VAL A 392 20.60 -24.22 -0.21
C VAL A 392 21.99 -24.80 -0.03
N GLY A 393 22.89 -24.36 -0.92
CA GLY A 393 24.30 -24.72 -0.88
C GLY A 393 24.96 -24.33 0.44
N LYS A 394 26.14 -24.90 0.71
CA LYS A 394 26.91 -24.63 1.93
C LYS A 394 27.18 -23.13 2.08
N CYS A 395 26.76 -22.54 3.21
CA CYS A 395 27.08 -21.16 3.53
C CYS A 395 28.59 -20.98 3.61
N THR A 396 29.11 -19.96 2.91
CA THR A 396 30.56 -19.68 2.85
C THR A 396 31.02 -18.76 3.98
N VAL A 397 30.10 -18.16 4.73
CA VAL A 397 30.41 -17.26 5.85
C VAL A 397 30.83 -18.10 7.07
N PRO A 398 31.99 -17.84 7.68
CA PRO A 398 32.44 -18.56 8.87
C PRO A 398 31.52 -18.34 10.09
N GLU A 399 31.27 -19.41 10.87
CA GLU A 399 30.55 -19.33 12.15
C GLU A 399 31.06 -18.23 13.11
N PRO A 400 32.38 -17.97 13.24
CA PRO A 400 32.86 -16.86 14.05
C PRO A 400 32.33 -15.48 13.62
N ALA A 401 32.18 -15.22 12.31
CA ALA A 401 31.65 -13.97 11.80
C ALA A 401 30.15 -13.83 12.11
N ILE A 402 29.39 -14.92 11.97
CA ILE A 402 27.96 -14.96 12.33
C ILE A 402 27.77 -14.71 13.84
N SER A 403 28.59 -15.35 14.68
CA SER A 403 28.56 -15.18 16.13
C SER A 403 28.93 -13.75 16.55
N ALA A 404 29.91 -13.13 15.88
CA ALA A 404 30.28 -11.74 16.10
C ALA A 404 29.15 -10.78 15.73
N ALA A 405 28.45 -11.02 14.61
CA ALA A 405 27.28 -10.24 14.21
C ALA A 405 26.13 -10.36 15.23
N LYS A 406 25.81 -11.58 15.70
CA LYS A 406 24.81 -11.81 16.76
C LYS A 406 25.14 -11.04 18.03
N SER A 407 26.39 -11.15 18.50
CA SER A 407 26.85 -10.44 19.70
C SER A 407 26.71 -8.92 19.57
N ARG A 408 26.97 -8.38 18.39
CA ARG A 408 26.83 -6.94 18.10
C ARG A 408 25.37 -6.50 18.11
N ILE A 409 24.49 -7.29 17.50
CA ILE A 409 23.04 -7.03 17.48
C ILE A 409 22.48 -7.14 18.91
N GLU A 410 22.87 -8.14 19.69
CA GLU A 410 22.47 -8.26 21.10
C GLU A 410 22.88 -7.02 21.91
N ALA A 411 24.11 -6.53 21.72
CA ALA A 411 24.56 -5.30 22.36
C ALA A 411 23.73 -4.08 21.93
N TRP A 412 23.36 -4.00 20.64
CA TRP A 412 22.52 -2.92 20.10
C TRP A 412 21.04 -3.00 20.52
N LEU A 413 20.56 -4.18 20.89
CA LEU A 413 19.22 -4.42 21.43
C LEU A 413 19.13 -4.23 22.96
N ALA A 414 20.27 -3.98 23.63
CA ALA A 414 20.31 -3.80 25.08
C ALA A 414 19.53 -2.54 25.52
N PRO A 415 18.88 -2.53 26.71
CA PRO A 415 18.15 -1.37 27.19
C PRO A 415 18.96 -0.07 27.14
N GLY A 416 18.38 0.98 26.55
CA GLY A 416 19.04 2.28 26.35
C GLY A 416 19.86 2.39 25.05
N GLN A 417 19.95 1.32 24.25
CA GLN A 417 20.52 1.35 22.90
C GLN A 417 19.43 1.53 21.84
N PRO A 418 19.77 2.01 20.63
CA PRO A 418 18.78 2.34 19.61
C PRO A 418 17.91 1.14 19.19
N GLY A 419 18.49 -0.05 19.05
CA GLY A 419 17.78 -1.27 18.67
C GLY A 419 16.71 -1.68 19.68
N HIS A 420 16.91 -1.40 20.97
CA HIS A 420 15.95 -1.72 22.01
C HIS A 420 14.60 -1.00 21.78
N ALA A 421 14.64 0.29 21.47
CA ALA A 421 13.43 1.06 21.22
C ALA A 421 12.69 0.56 19.97
N ILE A 422 13.42 0.18 18.93
CA ILE A 422 12.87 -0.29 17.65
C ILE A 422 12.08 -1.59 17.84
N PHE A 423 12.67 -2.56 18.54
CA PHE A 423 12.07 -3.90 18.68
C PHE A 423 11.26 -4.11 19.97
N SER A 424 11.22 -3.12 20.87
CA SER A 424 10.46 -3.19 22.13
C SER A 424 9.36 -2.14 22.26
N SER A 425 9.22 -1.21 21.30
CA SER A 425 8.09 -0.27 21.26
C SER A 425 6.91 -0.93 20.55
N SER A 426 5.74 -0.91 21.22
CA SER A 426 4.52 -1.55 20.74
C SER A 426 3.53 -0.51 20.21
N SER A 427 3.00 -0.74 19.02
CA SER A 427 1.79 -0.08 18.48
C SER A 427 0.51 -0.88 18.76
N SER A 428 0.61 -2.20 18.93
CA SER A 428 -0.54 -3.11 19.04
C SER A 428 -0.47 -4.04 20.27
N PRO A 429 -1.58 -4.24 21.01
CA PRO A 429 -1.66 -5.24 22.09
C PRO A 429 -1.56 -6.70 21.60
N SER A 430 -1.76 -6.97 20.30
CA SER A 430 -1.78 -8.33 19.73
C SER A 430 -0.45 -8.78 19.12
N SER A 431 0.48 -7.85 18.82
CA SER A 431 1.83 -8.10 18.31
C SER A 431 2.79 -7.13 18.99
N PRO A 432 3.44 -7.49 20.11
CA PRO A 432 4.14 -6.53 20.96
C PRO A 432 5.42 -5.93 20.34
N ASN A 433 5.90 -6.43 19.19
CA ASN A 433 7.20 -6.07 18.61
C ASN A 433 7.10 -5.85 17.10
N ILE A 434 7.73 -4.77 16.59
CA ILE A 434 7.97 -4.56 15.14
C ILE A 434 8.71 -5.77 14.58
N ARG A 435 8.26 -6.25 13.42
CA ARG A 435 8.86 -7.39 12.71
C ARG A 435 9.69 -6.93 11.52
N LEU A 436 10.65 -7.75 11.12
CA LEU A 436 11.44 -7.49 9.92
C LEU A 436 11.04 -8.50 8.85
N CYS A 437 10.63 -8.00 7.68
CA CYS A 437 10.45 -8.84 6.50
C CYS A 437 11.61 -8.58 5.55
N ILE A 438 12.32 -9.64 5.15
CA ILE A 438 13.29 -9.57 4.08
C ILE A 438 12.61 -10.05 2.80
N LEU A 439 12.47 -9.17 1.81
CA LEU A 439 12.02 -9.53 0.47
C LEU A 439 13.25 -9.85 -0.39
N ASP A 440 13.43 -11.13 -0.73
CA ASP A 440 14.48 -11.59 -1.63
C ASP A 440 13.95 -11.74 -3.05
N GLY A 441 14.55 -11.06 -4.03
CA GLY A 441 14.07 -11.13 -5.41
C GLY A 441 15.07 -10.61 -6.43
N PHE A 442 15.02 -11.11 -7.66
CA PHE A 442 16.02 -10.79 -8.69
C PHE A 442 15.63 -9.60 -9.56
N LEU A 443 14.37 -9.13 -9.52
CA LEU A 443 13.86 -7.99 -10.31
C LEU A 443 13.32 -6.83 -9.48
N LEU A 444 13.39 -6.90 -8.14
CA LEU A 444 12.67 -6.00 -7.24
C LEU A 444 12.78 -4.49 -7.52
N PHE A 445 13.85 -3.98 -8.12
CA PHE A 445 14.07 -2.54 -8.29
C PHE A 445 13.72 -1.98 -9.68
N GLY A 446 12.95 -2.71 -10.49
CA GLY A 446 12.57 -2.24 -11.84
C GLY A 446 11.91 -0.83 -11.85
N PRO A 447 12.27 0.06 -12.80
CA PRO A 447 11.82 1.46 -12.81
C PRO A 447 10.40 1.64 -13.35
N GLY A 448 9.81 0.60 -13.94
CA GLY A 448 8.48 0.62 -14.54
C GLY A 448 7.41 -0.05 -13.67
N PRO A 449 6.11 0.19 -13.93
CA PRO A 449 5.03 -0.58 -13.32
C PRO A 449 5.11 -2.07 -13.74
N PRO A 450 4.74 -3.02 -12.85
CA PRO A 450 4.23 -2.82 -11.49
C PRO A 450 5.33 -2.67 -10.42
N LEU A 451 6.59 -2.98 -10.74
CA LEU A 451 7.73 -2.98 -9.82
C LEU A 451 8.01 -1.62 -9.15
N ARG A 452 7.73 -0.52 -9.84
CA ARG A 452 7.87 0.83 -9.27
C ARG A 452 7.04 1.00 -8.01
N ARG A 453 5.82 0.46 -7.97
CA ARG A 453 4.94 0.53 -6.79
C ARG A 453 5.60 -0.19 -5.61
N ILE A 454 6.09 -1.40 -5.85
CA ILE A 454 6.77 -2.19 -4.82
C ILE A 454 8.02 -1.47 -4.32
N THR A 455 8.85 -0.98 -5.25
CA THR A 455 10.11 -0.31 -4.93
C THR A 455 9.93 1.02 -4.20
N ASP A 456 9.00 1.86 -4.66
CA ASP A 456 8.86 3.23 -4.18
C ASP A 456 7.91 3.31 -2.97
N GLU A 457 6.95 2.38 -2.82
CA GLU A 457 5.89 2.46 -1.81
C GLU A 457 5.91 1.33 -0.77
N LEU A 458 6.48 0.16 -1.09
CA LEU A 458 6.38 -1.05 -0.24
C LEU A 458 7.75 -1.60 0.22
N LEU A 459 8.83 -0.83 0.06
CA LEU A 459 10.16 -1.18 0.55
C LEU A 459 10.76 -0.03 1.36
N ASP A 460 11.08 -0.30 2.63
CA ASP A 460 11.68 0.68 3.54
C ASP A 460 13.21 0.78 3.36
N ILE A 461 13.86 -0.35 3.11
CA ILE A 461 15.32 -0.46 2.96
C ILE A 461 15.62 -1.29 1.72
N LYS A 462 16.57 -0.82 0.90
CA LYS A 462 16.88 -1.43 -0.41
C LYS A 462 18.36 -1.79 -0.49
N PHE A 463 18.68 -3.08 -0.57
CA PHE A 463 20.02 -3.62 -0.79
C PHE A 463 20.17 -4.15 -2.20
N PHE A 464 21.28 -3.81 -2.87
CA PHE A 464 21.60 -4.31 -4.19
C PHE A 464 22.95 -5.03 -4.21
N LEU A 465 22.96 -6.27 -4.71
CA LEU A 465 24.15 -7.11 -4.80
C LEU A 465 24.62 -7.21 -6.26
N THR A 466 25.90 -6.89 -6.47
CA THR A 466 26.57 -7.03 -7.77
C THR A 466 27.33 -8.36 -7.87
N VAL A 467 27.41 -8.90 -9.08
CA VAL A 467 28.11 -10.16 -9.39
C VAL A 467 28.56 -10.12 -10.85
N SER A 468 29.71 -10.74 -11.17
CA SER A 468 30.11 -10.89 -12.58
C SER A 468 29.28 -11.94 -13.29
N ARG A 469 29.21 -11.82 -14.62
CA ARG A 469 28.58 -12.84 -15.47
C ARG A 469 29.17 -14.20 -15.20
N GLN A 470 30.50 -14.27 -15.19
CA GLN A 470 31.23 -15.52 -15.01
C GLN A 470 30.84 -16.23 -13.71
N LYS A 471 30.78 -15.50 -12.59
CA LYS A 471 30.46 -16.09 -11.28
C LYS A 471 28.98 -16.44 -11.17
N ALA A 472 28.08 -15.60 -11.69
CA ALA A 472 26.65 -15.89 -11.72
C ALA A 472 26.34 -17.13 -12.55
N THR A 473 26.91 -17.24 -13.76
CA THR A 473 26.80 -18.42 -14.63
C THR A 473 27.31 -19.67 -13.94
N ALA A 474 28.55 -19.65 -13.42
CA ALA A 474 29.13 -20.81 -12.75
C ALA A 474 28.30 -21.30 -11.57
N ARG A 475 27.69 -20.37 -10.80
CA ARG A 475 26.80 -20.71 -9.69
C ARG A 475 25.44 -21.24 -10.17
N ARG A 476 24.88 -20.67 -11.24
CA ARG A 476 23.57 -21.08 -11.78
C ARG A 476 23.66 -22.48 -12.41
N GLU A 477 24.69 -22.76 -13.19
CA GLU A 477 24.92 -24.05 -13.84
C GLU A 477 25.27 -25.18 -12.86
N ALA A 478 25.78 -24.85 -11.68
CA ALA A 478 26.10 -25.82 -10.63
C ALA A 478 24.89 -26.24 -9.77
N ARG A 479 23.71 -25.68 -10.00
CA ARG A 479 22.49 -26.03 -9.25
C ARG A 479 21.83 -27.28 -9.85
N ASP A 480 21.33 -28.14 -8.98
CA ASP A 480 20.65 -29.38 -9.39
C ASP A 480 19.28 -29.13 -10.06
N GLY A 481 18.69 -27.95 -9.81
CA GLY A 481 17.39 -27.50 -10.30
C GLY A 481 16.58 -26.80 -9.20
N TYR A 482 15.31 -26.51 -9.48
CA TYR A 482 14.41 -25.75 -8.58
C TYR A 482 13.03 -26.40 -8.54
N VAL A 483 12.38 -26.32 -7.38
CA VAL A 483 10.96 -26.69 -7.26
C VAL A 483 10.09 -25.61 -7.91
N THR A 484 9.16 -26.02 -8.76
CA THR A 484 8.14 -25.16 -9.39
C THR A 484 6.74 -25.56 -8.91
N LEU A 485 5.71 -24.81 -9.30
CA LEU A 485 4.31 -25.16 -9.02
C LEU A 485 3.94 -26.53 -9.63
N GLU A 486 4.52 -26.86 -10.79
CA GLU A 486 4.24 -28.06 -11.56
C GLU A 486 5.20 -29.22 -11.30
N GLY A 487 6.31 -28.99 -10.58
CA GLY A 487 7.26 -30.03 -10.23
C GLY A 487 8.67 -29.55 -9.97
N PHE A 488 9.61 -29.97 -10.82
CA PHE A 488 11.03 -29.67 -10.68
C PHE A 488 11.61 -29.26 -12.03
N TRP A 489 12.23 -28.08 -12.07
CA TRP A 489 12.84 -27.50 -13.25
C TRP A 489 14.36 -27.59 -13.21
N THR A 490 14.97 -27.96 -14.34
CA THR A 490 16.42 -27.91 -14.53
C THR A 490 16.73 -27.05 -15.74
N ASP A 491 17.61 -26.07 -15.58
CA ASP A 491 17.98 -25.15 -16.65
C ASP A 491 18.52 -25.93 -17.88
N PRO A 492 17.94 -25.72 -19.08
CA PRO A 492 18.42 -26.36 -20.29
C PRO A 492 19.78 -25.79 -20.72
N PRO A 493 20.55 -26.51 -21.56
CA PRO A 493 21.86 -26.03 -22.01
C PRO A 493 21.81 -24.63 -22.64
N GLY A 494 22.64 -23.72 -22.11
CA GLY A 494 22.73 -22.33 -22.56
C GLY A 494 21.61 -21.40 -22.04
N TYR A 495 20.83 -21.83 -21.03
CA TYR A 495 19.76 -21.01 -20.44
C TYR A 495 20.27 -19.66 -19.93
N VAL A 496 21.43 -19.65 -19.27
CA VAL A 496 22.01 -18.42 -18.71
C VAL A 496 22.31 -17.38 -19.78
N ASP A 497 22.86 -17.82 -20.91
CA ASP A 497 23.26 -16.93 -22.00
C ASP A 497 22.08 -16.40 -22.81
N LYS A 498 20.99 -17.17 -22.88
CA LYS A 498 19.80 -16.85 -23.68
C LYS A 498 18.74 -16.10 -22.89
N ILE A 499 18.62 -16.39 -21.59
CA ILE A 499 17.52 -15.93 -20.73
C ILE A 499 18.04 -15.09 -19.57
N VAL A 500 18.72 -15.73 -18.60
CA VAL A 500 19.03 -15.14 -17.30
C VAL A 500 19.85 -13.85 -17.43
N TRP A 501 21.01 -13.91 -18.10
CA TRP A 501 21.92 -12.77 -18.17
C TRP A 501 21.37 -11.63 -19.05
N PRO A 502 20.82 -11.89 -20.26
CA PRO A 502 20.18 -10.84 -21.05
C PRO A 502 19.05 -10.12 -20.32
N ASN A 503 18.16 -10.85 -19.63
CA ASN A 503 17.04 -10.23 -18.91
C ASN A 503 17.50 -9.43 -17.70
N TYR A 504 18.49 -9.92 -16.95
CA TYR A 504 19.11 -9.15 -15.87
C TYR A 504 19.73 -7.85 -16.40
N ALA A 505 20.51 -7.94 -17.48
CA ALA A 505 21.15 -6.79 -18.10
C ALA A 505 20.12 -5.75 -18.56
N GLU A 506 19.06 -6.20 -19.24
CA GLU A 506 17.99 -5.33 -19.75
C GLU A 506 17.22 -4.63 -18.61
N SER A 507 16.81 -5.39 -17.59
CA SER A 507 16.01 -4.88 -16.47
C SER A 507 16.79 -3.93 -15.54
N HIS A 508 18.11 -4.08 -15.44
CA HIS A 508 18.94 -3.32 -14.51
C HIS A 508 19.87 -2.30 -15.17
N ALA A 509 19.95 -2.22 -16.51
CA ALA A 509 20.85 -1.30 -17.22
C ALA A 509 20.83 0.14 -16.67
N TRP A 510 19.64 0.64 -16.31
CA TRP A 510 19.46 2.00 -15.79
C TRP A 510 20.22 2.28 -14.46
N LEU A 511 20.55 1.25 -13.66
CA LEU A 511 21.33 1.33 -12.42
C LEU A 511 22.84 1.40 -12.65
N PHE A 512 23.31 1.02 -13.84
CA PHE A 512 24.73 0.82 -14.12
C PHE A 512 25.28 1.85 -15.10
N GLU A 513 26.59 2.12 -14.98
CA GLU A 513 27.32 3.00 -15.88
C GLU A 513 27.24 2.49 -17.32
N ASP A 514 26.90 3.38 -18.26
CA ASP A 514 26.69 3.06 -19.68
C ASP A 514 25.66 1.96 -19.97
N GLY A 515 24.84 1.56 -19.00
CA GLY A 515 23.92 0.43 -19.14
C GLY A 515 24.57 -0.95 -19.03
N ASP A 516 25.84 -1.04 -18.62
CA ASP A 516 26.60 -2.28 -18.55
C ASP A 516 26.63 -2.82 -17.12
N VAL A 517 25.92 -3.93 -16.89
CA VAL A 517 25.77 -4.55 -15.56
C VAL A 517 27.04 -5.18 -14.98
N GLU A 518 28.14 -5.19 -15.75
CA GLU A 518 29.47 -5.56 -15.25
C GLU A 518 30.36 -4.34 -14.93
N LYS A 519 29.84 -3.11 -15.10
CA LYS A 519 30.50 -1.86 -14.68
C LYS A 519 30.02 -1.39 -13.30
N GLY A 520 30.45 -0.19 -12.91
CA GLY A 520 30.06 0.45 -11.66
C GLY A 520 28.58 0.83 -11.64
N LEU A 521 28.04 0.94 -10.43
CA LEU A 521 26.69 1.46 -10.20
C LEU A 521 26.68 2.99 -10.27
N ARG A 522 25.63 3.53 -10.86
CA ARG A 522 25.38 4.97 -10.97
C ARG A 522 25.07 5.58 -9.60
N GLY A 523 26.06 6.25 -9.01
CA GLY A 523 25.94 6.83 -7.67
C GLY A 523 24.84 7.89 -7.51
N ASP A 524 24.52 8.63 -8.58
CA ASP A 524 23.37 9.53 -8.64
C ASP A 524 22.05 8.80 -8.47
N VAL A 525 21.88 7.69 -9.20
CA VAL A 525 20.67 6.85 -9.15
C VAL A 525 20.52 6.17 -7.79
N LEU A 526 21.60 5.62 -7.23
CA LEU A 526 21.57 4.99 -5.91
C LEU A 526 21.09 5.98 -4.83
N ARG A 527 21.56 7.23 -4.87
CA ARG A 527 21.11 8.28 -3.93
C ARG A 527 19.68 8.70 -4.16
N GLU A 528 19.26 8.88 -5.41
CA GLU A 528 17.89 9.26 -5.76
C GLU A 528 16.87 8.21 -5.31
N LYS A 529 17.21 6.92 -5.46
CA LYS A 529 16.32 5.79 -5.15
C LYS A 529 16.48 5.19 -3.75
N ASP A 530 17.40 5.75 -2.97
CA ASP A 530 17.85 5.25 -1.67
C ASP A 530 18.25 3.76 -1.67
N ILE A 531 18.98 3.35 -2.71
CA ILE A 531 19.49 1.98 -2.85
C ILE A 531 20.90 1.91 -2.26
N SER A 532 21.09 1.01 -1.30
CA SER A 532 22.40 0.72 -0.71
C SER A 532 23.06 -0.46 -1.42
N ALA A 533 24.29 -0.25 -1.86
CA ALA A 533 25.14 -1.30 -2.42
C ALA A 533 26.53 -1.21 -1.78
N PHE A 534 27.24 -2.34 -1.72
CA PHE A 534 28.57 -2.37 -1.13
C PHE A 534 29.56 -1.48 -1.91
N SER A 535 30.34 -0.67 -1.20
CA SER A 535 31.49 0.08 -1.73
C SER A 535 32.58 0.20 -0.66
N GLU A 536 33.86 0.15 -1.04
CA GLU A 536 35.00 0.13 -0.09
C GLU A 536 35.30 1.48 0.60
N VAL A 537 34.57 2.57 0.31
CA VAL A 537 34.85 3.87 0.92
C VAL A 537 34.32 3.91 2.37
N ILE A 538 35.11 3.37 3.29
CA ILE A 538 35.01 3.64 4.73
C ILE A 538 35.71 4.98 4.99
N GLY A 539 34.95 6.05 5.18
CA GLY A 539 35.47 7.35 5.59
C GLY A 539 34.47 8.06 6.51
N SER A 540 34.89 8.34 7.74
CA SER A 540 34.11 8.81 8.89
C SER A 540 33.51 10.22 8.79
N ASP A 541 33.34 10.79 7.60
CA ASP A 541 32.69 12.09 7.40
C ASP A 541 31.82 12.07 6.14
N SER A 542 30.51 12.18 6.32
CA SER A 542 29.47 12.14 5.27
C SER A 542 29.44 13.36 4.32
N LYS A 543 30.56 14.08 4.15
CA LYS A 543 30.63 15.31 3.34
C LYS A 543 31.55 15.24 2.11
N SER A 544 32.14 14.09 1.79
CA SER A 544 32.87 13.91 0.53
C SER A 544 32.48 12.62 -0.16
N VAL A 545 31.36 12.66 -0.88
CA VAL A 545 30.97 11.61 -1.83
C VAL A 545 31.79 11.84 -3.12
N GLY A 546 32.96 11.19 -3.21
CA GLY A 546 33.86 11.27 -4.36
C GLY A 546 33.87 9.98 -5.18
N GLU A 547 33.42 10.10 -6.44
CA GLU A 547 33.80 9.39 -7.70
C GLU A 547 34.13 7.87 -7.78
N GLU A 548 34.12 7.06 -6.71
CA GLU A 548 34.43 5.61 -6.81
C GLU A 548 33.34 4.70 -6.22
N ASN A 549 32.10 4.80 -6.72
CA ASN A 549 31.02 3.90 -6.29
C ASN A 549 31.02 2.58 -7.09
N GLY A 550 30.90 1.44 -6.39
CA GLY A 550 30.43 0.18 -6.96
C GLY A 550 31.35 -0.58 -7.93
N LYS A 551 32.66 -0.30 -7.98
CA LYS A 551 33.58 -0.95 -8.95
C LYS A 551 33.85 -2.44 -8.73
N ARG A 552 33.53 -3.01 -7.55
CA ARG A 552 33.95 -4.38 -7.20
C ARG A 552 32.79 -5.36 -7.33
N LEU A 553 32.81 -6.14 -8.42
CA LEU A 553 32.04 -7.36 -8.55
C LEU A 553 32.62 -8.46 -7.65
N ASP A 554 31.81 -9.49 -7.39
CA ASP A 554 32.27 -10.76 -6.81
C ASP A 554 32.86 -10.69 -5.40
N VAL A 555 32.47 -9.69 -4.62
CA VAL A 555 32.83 -9.52 -3.20
C VAL A 555 32.52 -10.79 -2.40
N ASP A 556 33.34 -11.07 -1.39
CA ASP A 556 33.13 -12.21 -0.50
C ASP A 556 31.83 -12.04 0.30
N MET A 557 31.10 -13.14 0.49
CA MET A 557 29.82 -13.11 1.21
C MET A 557 29.99 -12.72 2.67
N GLU A 558 31.13 -13.02 3.31
CA GLU A 558 31.43 -12.59 4.67
C GLU A 558 31.46 -11.06 4.76
N VAL A 559 32.15 -10.42 3.81
CA VAL A 559 32.25 -8.95 3.73
C VAL A 559 30.90 -8.31 3.44
N ILE A 560 30.12 -8.88 2.50
CA ILE A 560 28.76 -8.42 2.20
C ILE A 560 27.84 -8.56 3.41
N PHE A 561 27.95 -9.67 4.15
CA PHE A 561 27.15 -9.92 5.35
C PHE A 561 27.46 -8.89 6.45
N GLU A 562 28.74 -8.64 6.75
CA GLU A 562 29.13 -7.63 7.74
C GLU A 562 28.64 -6.24 7.36
N TRP A 563 28.83 -5.84 6.10
CA TRP A 563 28.33 -4.56 5.58
C TRP A 563 26.81 -4.45 5.69
N ALA A 564 26.07 -5.50 5.35
CA ALA A 564 24.62 -5.51 5.39
C ALA A 564 24.09 -5.39 6.82
N VAL A 565 24.72 -6.08 7.79
CA VAL A 565 24.37 -5.96 9.22
C VAL A 565 24.55 -4.52 9.70
N GLU A 566 25.71 -3.91 9.44
CA GLU A 566 25.98 -2.53 9.87
C GLU A 566 25.06 -1.51 9.18
N THR A 567 24.83 -1.70 7.88
CA THR A 567 23.95 -0.82 7.10
C THR A 567 22.51 -0.95 7.55
N LEU A 568 22.03 -2.16 7.82
CA LEU A 568 20.66 -2.41 8.29
C LEU A 568 20.43 -1.79 9.66
N MET A 569 21.33 -2.00 10.63
CA MET A 569 21.24 -1.35 11.95
C MET A 569 21.14 0.18 11.81
N ARG A 570 22.02 0.79 11.01
CA ARG A 570 22.02 2.24 10.77
C ARG A 570 20.72 2.71 10.11
N LYS A 571 20.24 2.02 9.07
CA LYS A 571 19.00 2.37 8.36
C LYS A 571 17.76 2.22 9.25
N LEU A 572 17.70 1.19 10.09
CA LEU A 572 16.64 1.03 11.08
C LEU A 572 16.62 2.17 12.10
N GLU A 573 17.79 2.63 12.56
CA GLU A 573 17.89 3.84 13.39
C GLU A 573 17.44 5.11 12.65
N GLU A 574 17.76 5.26 11.37
CA GLU A 574 17.36 6.41 10.56
C GLU A 574 15.85 6.46 10.35
N ILE A 575 15.22 5.33 10.02
CA ILE A 575 13.76 5.22 9.80
C ILE A 575 13.01 5.55 11.09
N THR A 576 13.48 5.07 12.23
CA THR A 576 12.82 5.30 13.52
C THR A 576 13.17 6.64 14.19
N ARG A 577 14.23 7.32 13.75
CA ARG A 577 14.57 8.70 14.16
C ARG A 577 13.98 9.78 13.26
N LYS A 578 13.63 9.47 12.01
CA LYS A 578 12.88 10.40 11.17
C LYS A 578 11.53 10.60 11.86
N PRO A 579 11.15 11.86 12.19
CA PRO A 579 9.84 12.11 12.73
C PRO A 579 8.83 11.63 11.70
N SER A 580 8.04 10.62 12.10
CA SER A 580 6.96 10.05 11.31
C SER A 580 5.84 11.06 11.06
#